data_AF-A0A917MES7-F1
#
_entry.id   AF-A0A917MES7-F1
#
_cell.length_a   1.000
_cell.length_b   1.000
_cell.length_c   1.000
_cell.angle_alpha   90.00
_cell.angle_beta   90.00
_cell.angle_gamma   90.00
#
_symmetry.space_group_name_H-M   'P 1'
#
loop_
_entity.id
_entity.type
_entity.pdbx_description
1 polymer ?
#
loop_
_entity_poly.entity_id
_entity_poly.type
_entity_poly.pdbx_seq_one_letter_code
_entity_poly.pdbx_strand_id
1 'polypeptide(L)' 'MKARLNLTIDESLLEKVKSYAASRKSSVSELVESYFKSFVQQPKTKRIADIVEELPKPDLRVDGDLEKQYFEKNANKYGF' A
#
# COMPACT_ATOMS: atom_id res chain seq x y z
N MET A 1 -23.79 -4.78 -7.68
CA MET A 1 -25.04 -4.49 -6.94
C MET A 1 -24.84 -3.27 -6.05
N LYS A 2 -25.85 -2.43 -5.84
CA LYS A 2 -25.80 -1.30 -4.91
C LYS A 2 -26.62 -1.62 -3.64
N ALA A 3 -26.11 -1.26 -2.47
CA ALA A 3 -26.81 -1.37 -1.19
C ALA A 3 -27.27 0.01 -0.71
N ARG A 4 -28.34 0.05 0.09
CA ARG A 4 -28.90 1.29 0.66
C ARG A 4 -28.33 1.51 2.06
N LEU A 5 -27.83 2.71 2.35
CA LEU A 5 -27.32 3.12 3.67
C LEU A 5 -28.15 4.30 4.17
N ASN A 6 -28.71 4.21 5.37
CA ASN A 6 -29.42 5.30 6.04
C ASN A 6 -28.51 5.90 7.11
N LEU A 7 -28.37 7.23 7.13
CA LEU A 7 -27.54 7.96 8.07
C LEU A 7 -28.36 9.08 8.72
N THR A 8 -28.11 9.32 10.00
CA THR A 8 -28.63 10.50 10.71
C THR A 8 -27.53 11.55 10.76
N ILE A 9 -27.85 12.78 10.37
CA ILE A 9 -26.94 13.92 10.35
C ILE A 9 -27.71 15.18 10.73
N ASP A 10 -27.00 16.18 11.25
CA ASP A 10 -27.57 17.50 11.48
C ASP A 10 -28.17 18.10 10.20
N GLU A 11 -29.37 18.66 10.32
CA GLU A 11 -30.14 19.20 9.20
C GLU A 11 -29.44 20.41 8.56
N SER A 12 -28.89 21.32 9.38
CA SER A 12 -28.19 22.50 8.88
C SER A 12 -26.91 22.12 8.13
N LEU A 13 -26.25 21.05 8.57
CA LEU A 13 -25.11 20.48 7.87
C LEU A 13 -25.52 19.82 6.56
N LEU A 14 -26.62 19.06 6.54
CA LEU A 14 -27.12 18.41 5.33
C LEU A 14 -27.43 19.42 4.22
N GLU A 15 -28.05 20.55 4.55
CA GLU A 15 -28.35 21.61 3.57
C GLU A 15 -27.09 22.25 2.98
N LYS A 16 -26.06 22.49 3.80
CA LYS A 16 -24.75 22.96 3.33
C LYS A 16 -24.10 21.94 2.39
N VAL A 17 -24.15 20.65 2.74
CA VAL A 17 -23.57 19.57 1.93
C VAL A 17 -24.31 19.40 0.60
N LYS A 18 -25.65 19.50 0.58
CA LYS A 18 -26.45 19.48 -0.66
C LYS A 18 -26.07 20.64 -1.57
N SER A 19 -25.97 21.85 -1.02
CA SER A 19 -25.56 23.04 -1.77
C SER A 19 -24.16 22.88 -2.36
N TYR A 20 -23.23 22.36 -1.56
CA TYR A 20 -21.88 22.04 -2.01
C TYR A 20 -21.86 20.99 -3.13
N ALA A 21 -22.62 19.91 -2.99
CA ALA A 21 -22.72 18.86 -4.02
C ALA A 21 -23.28 19.41 -5.34
N ALA A 22 -24.36 20.21 -5.26
CA ALA A 22 -24.97 20.86 -6.42
C ALA A 22 -23.99 21.79 -7.14
N SER A 23 -23.21 22.59 -6.39
CA SER A 23 -22.20 23.49 -6.97
C SER A 23 -21.13 22.74 -7.79
N ARG A 24 -20.89 21.47 -7.45
CA ARG A 24 -19.93 20.58 -8.11
C ARG A 24 -20.56 19.62 -9.12
N LYS A 25 -21.86 19.77 -9.42
CA LYS A 25 -22.65 18.86 -10.27
C LYS A 25 -22.56 17.39 -9.80
N SER A 26 -22.50 17.18 -8.49
CA SER A 26 -22.37 15.88 -7.81
C SER A 26 -23.59 15.63 -6.91
N SER A 27 -23.74 14.40 -6.42
CA SER A 27 -24.73 14.08 -5.38
C SER A 27 -24.10 13.87 -4.00
N VAL A 28 -24.89 13.99 -2.93
CA VAL A 28 -24.45 13.67 -1.55
C VAL A 28 -24.02 12.20 -1.46
N SER A 29 -24.78 11.29 -2.07
CA SER A 29 -24.45 9.87 -2.11
C SER A 29 -23.10 9.60 -2.76
N GLU A 30 -22.79 10.31 -3.85
CA GLU A 30 -21.52 10.20 -4.55
C GLU A 30 -20.34 10.74 -3.73
N LEU A 31 -20.54 11.85 -3.02
CA LEU A 31 -19.54 12.38 -2.09
C LEU A 31 -19.23 11.37 -0.97
N VAL A 32 -20.26 10.79 -0.36
CA VAL A 32 -20.11 9.79 0.70
C VAL A 32 -19.45 8.52 0.18
N GLU A 33 -19.87 8.01 -0.98
CA GLU A 33 -19.26 6.84 -1.60
C GLU A 33 -17.78 7.09 -1.94
N SER A 34 -17.44 8.27 -2.45
CA SER A 34 -16.06 8.67 -2.73
C SER A 34 -15.22 8.74 -1.45
N TYR A 35 -15.78 9.31 -0.38
CA TYR A 35 -15.13 9.35 0.92
C TYR A 35 -14.88 7.93 1.46
N PHE A 36 -15.85 7.03 1.38
CA PHE A 36 -15.66 5.63 1.77
C PHE A 36 -14.56 4.94 0.94
N LYS A 37 -14.51 5.19 -0.37
CA LYS A 37 -13.44 4.67 -1.22
C LYS A 37 -12.05 5.15 -0.79
N SER A 38 -11.93 6.37 -0.26
CA SER A 38 -10.63 6.94 0.12
C SER A 38 -9.89 6.15 1.19
N PHE A 39 -10.60 5.50 2.13
CA PHE A 39 -9.99 4.72 3.20
C PHE A 39 -10.20 3.21 3.08
N VAL A 40 -11.19 2.76 2.30
CA VAL A 40 -11.37 1.32 1.99
C VAL A 40 -10.41 0.87 0.89
N GLN A 41 -9.98 1.76 -0.01
CA GLN A 41 -8.88 1.47 -0.92
C GLN A 41 -7.60 1.38 -0.09
N GLN A 42 -7.27 0.18 0.37
CA GLN A 42 -5.92 -0.10 0.85
C GLN A 42 -4.95 0.38 -0.22
N PRO A 43 -3.95 1.20 0.14
CA PRO A 43 -2.92 1.54 -0.82
C PRO A 43 -2.35 0.22 -1.32
N LYS A 44 -2.21 0.06 -2.64
CA LYS A 44 -1.40 -1.01 -3.26
C LYS A 44 0.09 -0.80 -2.95
N THR A 45 0.42 -0.24 -1.79
CA THR A 45 1.75 -0.29 -1.23
C THR A 45 1.97 -1.74 -0.85
N LYS A 46 2.65 -2.47 -1.73
CA LYS A 46 3.28 -3.73 -1.40
C LYS A 46 3.95 -3.56 -0.04
N ARG A 47 3.66 -4.44 0.92
CA ARG A 47 4.35 -4.42 2.20
C ARG A 47 5.84 -4.61 1.90
N ILE A 48 6.71 -4.16 2.79
CA ILE A 48 8.17 -4.31 2.60
C ILE A 48 8.52 -5.79 2.33
N ALA A 49 7.83 -6.73 3.00
CA ALA A 49 7.96 -8.16 2.74
C ALA A 49 7.59 -8.54 1.28
N ASP A 50 6.46 -8.04 0.78
CA ASP A 50 6.00 -8.28 -0.59
C ASP A 50 7.01 -7.70 -1.63
N ILE A 51 7.69 -6.59 -1.31
CA ILE A 51 8.75 -6.00 -2.15
C ILE A 51 10.01 -6.87 -2.15
N VAL A 52 10.42 -7.38 -0.99
CA VAL A 52 11.61 -8.24 -0.85
C VAL A 52 11.45 -9.55 -1.61
N GLU A 53 10.26 -10.15 -1.59
CA GLU A 53 9.96 -11.38 -2.32
C GLU A 53 10.00 -11.20 -3.85
N GLU A 54 9.70 -10.01 -4.34
CA GLU A 54 9.70 -9.68 -5.78
C GLU A 54 11.08 -9.25 -6.30
N LEU A 55 12.09 -9.09 -5.43
CA LEU A 55 13.43 -8.73 -5.88
C LEU A 55 13.97 -9.83 -6.81
N PRO A 56 14.56 -9.45 -7.96
CA PRO A 56 15.16 -10.42 -8.87
C PRO A 56 16.26 -11.17 -8.12
N LYS A 57 16.28 -12.51 -8.28
CA LYS A 57 17.37 -13.31 -7.75
C LYS A 57 18.69 -12.78 -8.34
N PRO A 58 19.68 -12.42 -7.51
CA PRO A 58 20.95 -11.97 -8.02
C PRO A 58 21.58 -13.08 -8.88
N ASP A 59 22.17 -12.70 -10.02
CA ASP A 59 22.99 -13.61 -10.83
C ASP A 59 24.30 -13.89 -10.08
N LEU A 60 24.21 -14.80 -9.12
CA LEU A 60 25.32 -15.26 -8.33
C LEU A 60 25.97 -16.42 -9.08
N ARG A 61 27.01 -16.09 -9.87
CA ARG A 61 27.97 -17.07 -10.36
C ARG A 61 28.87 -17.50 -9.21
N VAL A 62 28.31 -18.34 -8.34
CA VAL A 62 29.06 -18.99 -7.29
C VAL A 62 29.53 -20.33 -7.84
N ASP A 63 30.76 -20.33 -8.33
CA ASP A 63 31.46 -21.56 -8.66
C ASP A 63 32.36 -21.96 -7.48
N GLY A 64 32.21 -23.19 -7.02
CA GLY A 64 33.07 -23.81 -5.99
C GLY A 64 32.55 -23.75 -4.55
N ASP A 65 33.41 -24.20 -3.63
CA ASP A 65 33.12 -24.29 -2.20
C ASP A 65 33.22 -22.91 -1.52
N LEU A 66 32.06 -22.32 -1.24
CA LEU A 66 31.92 -21.02 -0.59
C LEU A 66 32.56 -20.96 0.80
N GLU A 67 32.50 -22.05 1.56
CA GLU A 67 33.02 -22.13 2.91
C GLU A 67 34.55 -22.01 2.86
N LYS A 68 35.18 -22.80 1.98
CA LYS A 68 36.62 -22.75 1.74
C LYS A 68 37.07 -21.35 1.29
N GLN A 69 36.37 -20.75 0.34
CA GLN A 69 36.69 -19.39 -0.15
C GLN A 69 36.54 -18.31 0.93
N TYR A 70 35.56 -18.45 1.83
CA TYR A 70 35.38 -17.54 2.95
C TYR A 70 36.55 -17.63 3.93
N PHE A 71 36.95 -18.84 4.30
CA PHE A 71 38.08 -19.03 5.21
C PHE A 71 39.41 -18.61 4.59
N GLU A 72 39.67 -18.92 3.32
CA GLU A 72 40.88 -18.48 2.62
C GLU A 72 41.00 -16.96 2.52
N LYS A 73 39.89 -16.25 2.21
CA LYS A 73 39.90 -14.77 2.17
C LYS A 73 40.07 -14.13 3.53
N ASN A 74 39.52 -14.75 4.58
CA ASN A 74 39.56 -14.22 5.94
C ASN A 74 40.81 -14.66 6.73
N ALA A 75 41.54 -15.69 6.27
CA ALA A 75 42.78 -16.17 6.90
C ALA A 75 43.81 -15.04 7.04
N ASN A 76 43.96 -14.21 6.00
CA ASN A 76 44.87 -13.05 6.04
C ASN A 76 44.45 -11.97 7.04
N LYS A 77 43.17 -11.89 7.40
CA LYS A 77 42.63 -10.86 8.31
C LYS A 77 42.58 -11.32 9.77
N TYR A 78 42.38 -12.61 10.00
CA TYR A 78 42.20 -13.17 11.35
C TYR A 78 43.24 -14.21 11.77
N GLY A 79 44.22 -14.52 10.91
CA GLY A 79 45.41 -15.31 11.28
C GLY A 79 45.14 -16.78 11.61
N PHE A 80 44.21 -17.41 10.91
CA PHE A 80 44.02 -18.86 10.95
C PHE A 80 44.94 -19.58 9.97
#